data_AF-A0A3P8KU97-F1
#
_entry.id   AF-A0A3P8KU97-F1
#
_cell.length_a   1.000
_cell.length_b   1.000
_cell.length_c   1.000
_cell.angle_alpha   90.00
_cell.angle_beta   90.00
_cell.angle_gamma   90.00
#
_symmetry.space_group_name_H-M   'P 1'
#
loop_
_entity.id
_entity.type
_entity.pdbx_description
1 polymer ?
#
loop_
_entity_poly.entity_id
_entity_poly.type
_entity_poly.pdbx_seq_one_letter_code
_entity_poly.pdbx_strand_id
1 'polypeptide(L)'
;MLLSAAQLIKEKNIDKAVLLLESYLSNVTGNQVDAEIPLALAQINLRRISANHLGTGSPQPKNALNVAQMLENILPQHLIHSPGVLSTRIALYLLASSGENAVQTRPDSMKQIVNCIESTLHYYEELGEQNEIYSHLLDNCAGFLLQQGEAKLAAEILEKQLARLESNVSQEKQNSLIKQVLVARLVRAYAQFDRPKAEQTCKSLQAKESLSEADVDTLETTFLYGAKSLKRLGKPSEPTDISDKGKSKRNQIKKNISK
;
A
#
# COMPACT_ATOMS: atom_id res chain seq x y z
N MET A 1 -21.07 -3.84 27.47
CA MET A 1 -19.86 -4.68 27.61
C MET A 1 -18.58 -3.90 27.30
N LEU A 2 -18.44 -3.27 26.12
CA LEU A 2 -17.29 -2.42 25.80
C LEU A 2 -17.03 -1.30 26.82
N LEU A 3 -18.09 -0.70 27.39
CA LEU A 3 -17.96 0.30 28.46
C LEU A 3 -17.23 -0.26 29.70
N SER A 4 -17.53 -1.50 30.08
CA SER A 4 -16.89 -2.18 31.21
C SER A 4 -15.43 -2.49 30.92
N ALA A 5 -15.11 -2.93 29.70
CA ALA A 5 -13.72 -3.13 29.26
C ALA A 5 -12.94 -1.80 29.26
N ALA A 6 -13.55 -0.72 28.76
CA ALA A 6 -12.96 0.62 28.76
C ALA A 6 -12.68 1.14 30.19
N GLN A 7 -13.61 0.90 31.13
CA GLN A 7 -13.41 1.25 32.53
C GLN A 7 -12.26 0.46 33.16
N LEU A 8 -12.16 -0.85 32.88
CA LEU A 8 -11.03 -1.68 33.35
C LEU A 8 -9.69 -1.21 32.78
N ILE A 9 -9.64 -0.78 31.52
CA ILE A 9 -8.43 -0.18 30.92
C ILE A 9 -8.06 1.12 31.63
N LYS A 10 -9.05 1.98 31.92
CA LYS A 10 -8.83 3.23 32.67
C LYS A 10 -8.28 2.97 34.08
N GLU A 11 -8.73 1.90 34.71
CA GLU A 11 -8.25 1.43 36.02
C GLU A 11 -6.93 0.65 35.95
N LYS A 12 -6.30 0.55 34.78
CA LYS A 12 -5.05 -0.20 34.52
C LYS A 12 -5.16 -1.71 34.77
N ASN A 13 -6.37 -2.26 34.68
CA ASN A 13 -6.65 -3.69 34.79
C ASN A 13 -6.83 -4.33 33.39
N ILE A 14 -5.78 -4.29 32.56
CA ILE A 14 -5.88 -4.69 31.14
C ILE A 14 -6.16 -6.18 31.00
N ASP A 15 -5.52 -7.03 31.80
CA ASP A 15 -5.76 -8.49 31.76
C ASP A 15 -7.22 -8.84 32.03
N LYS A 16 -7.86 -8.15 32.98
CA LYS A 16 -9.29 -8.33 33.25
C LYS A 16 -10.14 -7.86 32.08
N ALA A 17 -9.75 -6.77 31.41
CA ALA A 17 -10.46 -6.28 30.22
C ALA A 17 -10.36 -7.29 29.06
N VAL A 18 -9.16 -7.86 28.83
CA VAL A 18 -8.92 -8.89 27.81
C VAL A 18 -9.74 -10.14 28.12
N LEU A 19 -9.67 -10.68 29.34
CA LEU A 19 -10.43 -11.86 29.75
C LEU A 19 -11.94 -11.65 29.62
N LEU A 20 -12.44 -10.46 29.94
CA LEU A 20 -13.86 -10.12 29.78
C LEU A 20 -14.28 -10.16 28.30
N LEU A 21 -13.46 -9.63 27.40
CA LEU A 21 -13.74 -9.66 25.96
C LEU A 21 -13.61 -11.07 25.38
N GLU A 22 -12.57 -11.83 25.75
CA GLU A 22 -12.36 -13.21 25.31
C GLU A 22 -13.46 -14.16 25.80
N SER A 23 -13.89 -14.02 27.06
CA SER A 23 -14.99 -14.83 27.60
C SER A 23 -16.31 -14.56 26.90
N TYR A 24 -16.58 -13.31 26.52
CA TYR A 24 -17.74 -12.99 25.70
C TYR A 24 -17.65 -13.65 24.33
N LEU A 25 -16.52 -13.51 23.63
CA LEU A 25 -16.33 -14.12 22.31
C LEU A 25 -16.40 -15.66 22.35
N SER A 26 -15.99 -16.27 23.45
CA SER A 26 -16.10 -17.72 23.65
C SER A 26 -17.54 -18.19 23.87
N ASN A 27 -18.39 -17.31 24.40
CA ASN A 27 -19.79 -17.61 24.70
C ASN A 27 -20.74 -17.25 23.55
N VAL A 28 -20.29 -16.44 22.59
CA VAL A 28 -21.06 -16.04 21.41
C VAL A 28 -20.69 -16.94 20.24
N THR A 29 -21.61 -17.77 19.79
CA THR A 29 -21.44 -18.63 18.62
C THR A 29 -22.26 -18.10 17.43
N GLY A 30 -21.65 -18.07 16.24
CA GLY A 30 -22.32 -17.79 14.96
C GLY A 30 -22.30 -16.32 14.51
N ASN A 31 -23.11 -16.02 13.48
CA ASN A 31 -23.20 -14.73 12.75
C ASN A 31 -23.61 -13.50 13.59
N GLN A 32 -23.65 -13.59 14.91
CA GLN A 32 -24.02 -12.52 15.85
C GLN A 32 -22.80 -11.87 16.52
N VAL A 33 -21.58 -12.18 16.09
CA VAL A 33 -20.39 -11.49 16.61
C VAL A 33 -20.37 -10.06 16.09
N ASP A 34 -20.67 -9.10 16.96
CA ASP A 34 -20.48 -7.69 16.67
C ASP A 34 -19.01 -7.43 16.34
N ALA A 35 -18.73 -6.89 15.15
CA ALA A 35 -17.37 -6.61 14.66
C ALA A 35 -16.54 -5.77 15.66
N GLU A 36 -17.21 -4.91 16.43
CA GLU A 36 -16.60 -4.00 17.39
C GLU A 36 -15.82 -4.72 18.49
N ILE A 37 -16.26 -5.91 18.89
CA ILE A 37 -15.67 -6.62 20.04
C ILE A 37 -14.34 -7.28 19.66
N PRO A 38 -14.25 -8.10 18.59
CA PRO A 38 -12.96 -8.61 18.10
C PRO A 38 -11.98 -7.48 17.74
N LEU A 39 -12.47 -6.38 17.18
CA LEU A 39 -11.63 -5.23 16.82
C LEU A 39 -11.12 -4.47 18.06
N ALA A 40 -11.95 -4.29 19.09
CA ALA A 40 -11.51 -3.71 20.35
C ALA A 40 -10.46 -4.59 21.05
N LEU A 41 -10.69 -5.92 21.07
CA LEU A 41 -9.72 -6.88 21.59
C LEU A 41 -8.40 -6.83 20.81
N ALA A 42 -8.46 -6.74 19.47
CA ALA A 42 -7.29 -6.60 18.61
C ALA A 42 -6.50 -5.33 18.92
N GLN A 43 -7.18 -4.19 19.12
CA GLN A 43 -6.54 -2.92 19.47
C GLN A 43 -5.83 -2.97 20.83
N ILE A 44 -6.45 -3.61 21.82
CA ILE A 44 -5.84 -3.79 23.15
C ILE A 44 -4.60 -4.68 23.03
N ASN A 45 -4.72 -5.84 22.39
CA ASN A 45 -3.61 -6.78 22.24
C ASN A 45 -2.46 -6.22 21.40
N LEU A 46 -2.74 -5.37 20.41
CA LEU A 46 -1.69 -4.66 19.66
C LEU A 46 -0.83 -3.77 20.56
N ARG A 47 -1.46 -3.03 21.48
CA ARG A 47 -0.79 -2.05 22.34
C ARG A 47 -0.33 -2.62 23.68
N ARG A 48 -0.63 -3.88 23.99
CA ARG A 48 -0.31 -4.50 25.28
C ARG A 48 1.19 -4.67 25.46
N ILE A 49 1.76 -4.01 26.48
CA ILE A 49 3.16 -4.20 26.89
C ILE A 49 3.23 -5.16 28.08
N SER A 50 2.32 -5.00 29.04
CA SER A 50 2.24 -5.83 30.24
C SER A 50 0.80 -5.97 30.72
N ALA A 51 0.60 -6.70 31.83
CA ALA A 51 -0.70 -6.94 32.42
C ALA A 51 -1.51 -5.67 32.75
N ASN A 52 -0.80 -4.57 33.02
CA ASN A 52 -1.38 -3.32 33.51
C ASN A 52 -0.99 -2.09 32.67
N HIS A 53 -0.21 -2.26 31.60
CA HIS A 53 0.26 -1.15 30.77
C HIS A 53 0.03 -1.33 29.26
N LEU A 54 -0.58 -0.32 28.65
CA LEU A 54 -0.66 -0.14 27.20
C LEU A 54 0.43 0.81 26.73
N GLY A 55 1.15 0.41 25.68
CA GLY A 55 2.14 1.22 25.01
C GLY A 55 1.55 2.39 24.23
N THR A 56 2.31 3.47 24.18
CA THR A 56 2.06 4.61 23.29
C THR A 56 3.19 4.62 22.26
N GLY A 57 2.91 4.17 21.03
CA GLY A 57 3.92 4.02 20.00
C GLY A 57 3.59 2.93 18.99
N SER A 58 4.58 2.55 18.17
CA SER A 58 4.45 1.45 17.23
C SER A 58 4.23 0.12 17.99
N PRO A 59 3.24 -0.71 17.59
CA PRO A 59 3.04 -2.02 18.20
C PRO A 59 4.29 -2.90 18.07
N GLN A 60 4.49 -3.81 19.02
CA GLN A 60 5.57 -4.79 18.93
C GLN A 60 5.28 -5.79 17.78
N PRO A 61 6.28 -6.19 16.98
CA PRO A 61 6.10 -7.17 15.90
C PRO A 61 5.42 -8.48 16.35
N LYS A 62 5.75 -8.97 17.56
CA LYS A 62 5.10 -10.14 18.18
C LYS A 62 3.59 -9.96 18.36
N ASN A 63 3.17 -8.80 18.88
CA ASN A 63 1.75 -8.50 19.08
C ASN A 63 1.04 -8.38 17.73
N ALA A 64 1.71 -7.80 16.72
CA ALA A 64 1.16 -7.68 15.37
C ALA A 64 0.84 -9.04 14.76
N LEU A 65 1.77 -9.99 14.84
CA LEU A 65 1.56 -11.35 14.35
C LEU A 65 0.42 -12.07 15.08
N ASN A 66 0.40 -12.00 16.42
CA ASN A 66 -0.65 -12.62 17.22
C ASN A 66 -2.04 -12.06 16.87
N VAL A 67 -2.14 -10.73 16.71
CA VAL A 67 -3.41 -10.09 16.34
C VAL A 67 -3.83 -10.45 14.92
N ALA A 68 -2.91 -10.56 13.96
CA ALA A 68 -3.25 -10.97 12.60
C ALA A 68 -3.88 -12.38 12.57
N GLN A 69 -3.31 -13.32 13.33
CA GLN A 69 -3.84 -14.69 13.48
C GLN A 69 -5.15 -14.72 14.27
N MET A 70 -5.26 -13.91 15.32
CA MET A 70 -6.48 -13.80 16.12
C MET A 70 -7.66 -13.30 15.27
N LEU A 71 -7.45 -12.28 14.44
CA LEU A 71 -8.49 -11.75 13.56
C LEU A 71 -9.00 -12.80 12.56
N GLU A 72 -8.10 -13.61 12.01
CA GLU A 72 -8.45 -14.71 11.11
C GLU A 72 -9.30 -15.79 11.76
N ASN A 73 -9.04 -16.10 13.03
CA ASN A 73 -9.77 -17.15 13.76
C ASN A 73 -11.12 -16.68 14.31
N ILE A 74 -11.27 -15.38 14.61
CA ILE A 74 -12.44 -14.84 15.32
C ILE A 74 -13.43 -14.16 14.38
N LEU A 75 -12.96 -13.47 13.33
CA LEU A 75 -13.85 -12.72 12.47
C LEU A 75 -14.65 -13.65 11.52
N PRO A 76 -15.95 -13.36 11.30
CA PRO A 76 -16.73 -14.06 10.29
C PRO A 76 -16.24 -13.74 8.87
N GLN A 77 -16.54 -14.64 7.92
CA GLN A 77 -16.01 -14.61 6.56
C GLN A 77 -16.32 -13.29 5.80
N HIS A 78 -17.50 -12.70 6.00
CA HIS A 78 -17.84 -11.43 5.36
C HIS A 78 -17.01 -10.24 5.89
N LEU A 79 -16.54 -10.30 7.15
CA LEU A 79 -15.70 -9.25 7.74
C LEU A 79 -14.22 -9.44 7.43
N ILE A 80 -13.73 -10.69 7.48
CA ILE A 80 -12.31 -10.98 7.22
C ILE A 80 -11.88 -10.57 5.81
N HIS A 81 -12.80 -10.66 4.85
CA HIS A 81 -12.62 -10.28 3.44
C HIS A 81 -13.03 -8.83 3.14
N SER A 82 -13.43 -8.05 4.14
CA SER A 82 -13.66 -6.62 3.93
C SER A 82 -12.33 -5.91 3.61
N PRO A 83 -12.28 -4.93 2.67
CA PRO A 83 -11.02 -4.31 2.24
C PRO A 83 -10.26 -3.64 3.40
N GLY A 84 -10.99 -3.06 4.35
CA GLY A 84 -10.41 -2.45 5.56
C GLY A 84 -9.70 -3.48 6.44
N VAL A 85 -10.32 -4.64 6.70
CA VAL A 85 -9.71 -5.71 7.50
C VAL A 85 -8.55 -6.36 6.76
N LEU A 86 -8.68 -6.61 5.44
CA LEU A 86 -7.58 -7.12 4.62
C LEU A 86 -6.36 -6.18 4.72
N SER A 87 -6.55 -4.88 4.48
CA SER A 87 -5.45 -3.90 4.55
C SER A 87 -4.79 -3.88 5.92
N THR A 88 -5.58 -4.04 6.98
CA THR A 88 -5.09 -4.13 8.36
C THR A 88 -4.24 -5.40 8.55
N ARG A 89 -4.73 -6.57 8.13
CA ARG A 89 -3.97 -7.83 8.21
C ARG A 89 -2.65 -7.76 7.44
N ILE A 90 -2.66 -7.18 6.25
CA ILE A 90 -1.44 -6.96 5.46
C ILE A 90 -0.44 -6.09 6.25
N ALA A 91 -0.90 -4.97 6.81
CA ALA A 91 -0.05 -4.09 7.61
C ALA A 91 0.52 -4.80 8.84
N LEU A 92 -0.25 -5.67 9.49
CA LEU A 92 0.21 -6.46 10.64
C LEU A 92 1.31 -7.46 10.28
N TYR A 93 1.19 -8.19 9.16
CA TYR A 93 2.24 -9.10 8.70
C TYR A 93 3.51 -8.35 8.25
N LEU A 94 3.36 -7.17 7.64
CA LEU A 94 4.52 -6.31 7.34
C LEU A 94 5.22 -5.83 8.62
N LEU A 95 4.44 -5.45 9.64
CA LEU A 95 4.99 -5.04 10.93
C LEU A 95 5.69 -6.21 11.65
N ALA A 96 5.15 -7.43 11.54
CA ALA A 96 5.74 -8.63 12.11
C ALA A 96 7.13 -8.98 11.53
N SER A 97 7.41 -8.56 10.29
CA SER A 97 8.68 -8.76 9.59
C SER A 97 9.58 -7.52 9.49
N SER A 98 9.22 -6.43 10.15
CA SER A 98 9.96 -5.16 10.10
C SER A 98 10.60 -4.79 11.44
N GLY A 99 11.79 -4.20 11.39
CA GLY A 99 12.49 -3.64 12.55
C GLY A 99 13.36 -4.63 13.32
N GLU A 100 14.02 -4.13 14.38
CA GLU A 100 15.03 -4.87 15.17
C GLU A 100 14.45 -6.09 15.92
N ASN A 101 13.14 -6.09 16.19
CA ASN A 101 12.45 -7.15 16.92
C ASN A 101 11.51 -7.98 16.02
N ALA A 102 11.82 -8.07 14.72
CA ALA A 102 11.04 -8.88 13.79
C ALA A 102 10.93 -10.33 14.29
N VAL A 103 9.72 -10.85 14.28
CA VAL A 103 9.41 -12.23 14.74
C VAL A 103 9.17 -13.19 13.59
N GLN A 104 9.08 -12.67 12.37
CA GLN A 104 8.83 -13.42 11.16
C GLN A 104 9.73 -12.92 10.03
N THR A 105 10.15 -13.82 9.14
CA THR A 105 10.93 -13.40 7.98
C THR A 105 10.05 -12.65 6.97
N ARG A 106 10.68 -11.79 6.15
CA ARG A 106 9.99 -11.07 5.07
C ARG A 106 9.30 -12.05 4.09
N PRO A 107 9.93 -13.15 3.62
CA PRO A 107 9.26 -14.14 2.77
C PRO A 107 8.05 -14.82 3.43
N ASP A 108 8.15 -15.21 4.70
CA ASP A 108 7.03 -15.86 5.40
C ASP A 108 5.85 -14.92 5.55
N SER A 109 6.12 -13.64 5.85
CA SER A 109 5.08 -12.61 5.93
C SER A 109 4.43 -12.35 4.58
N MET A 110 5.22 -12.33 3.50
CA MET A 110 4.68 -12.20 2.14
C MET A 110 3.78 -13.39 1.76
N LYS A 111 4.17 -14.61 2.13
CA LYS A 111 3.32 -15.79 1.90
C LYS A 111 1.96 -15.64 2.58
N GLN A 112 1.93 -15.18 3.83
CA GLN A 112 0.67 -14.93 4.54
C GLN A 112 -0.15 -13.82 3.88
N ILE A 113 0.50 -12.74 3.44
CA ILE A 113 -0.16 -11.63 2.74
C ILE A 113 -0.77 -12.09 1.42
N VAL A 114 -0.04 -12.87 0.62
CA VAL A 114 -0.54 -13.43 -0.64
C VAL A 114 -1.76 -14.32 -0.37
N ASN A 115 -1.68 -15.22 0.60
CA ASN A 115 -2.83 -16.05 0.99
C ASN A 115 -4.05 -15.21 1.40
N CYS A 116 -3.85 -14.11 2.13
CA CYS A 116 -4.93 -13.18 2.51
C CYS A 116 -5.57 -12.52 1.28
N ILE A 117 -4.75 -12.09 0.32
CA ILE A 117 -5.22 -11.47 -0.91
C ILE A 117 -5.99 -12.50 -1.73
N GLU A 118 -5.41 -13.66 -2.01
CA GLU A 118 -6.02 -14.72 -2.82
C GLU A 118 -7.36 -15.19 -2.23
N SER A 119 -7.41 -15.48 -0.93
CA SER A 119 -8.66 -15.87 -0.26
C SER A 119 -9.73 -14.78 -0.34
N THR A 120 -9.33 -13.51 -0.23
CA THR A 120 -10.27 -12.39 -0.36
C THR A 120 -10.77 -12.24 -1.79
N LEU A 121 -9.88 -12.31 -2.78
CA LEU A 121 -10.29 -12.23 -4.20
C LEU A 121 -11.23 -13.39 -4.55
N HIS A 122 -10.92 -14.60 -4.10
CA HIS A 122 -11.77 -15.77 -4.30
C HIS A 122 -13.16 -15.58 -3.69
N TYR A 123 -13.25 -15.05 -2.47
CA TYR A 123 -14.53 -14.75 -1.82
C TYR A 123 -15.41 -13.79 -2.66
N TYR A 124 -14.85 -12.71 -3.21
CA TYR A 124 -15.60 -11.81 -4.10
C TYR A 124 -15.96 -12.45 -5.44
N GLU A 125 -15.09 -13.32 -5.98
CA GLU A 125 -15.37 -14.09 -7.20
C GLU A 125 -16.56 -15.05 -6.99
N GLU A 126 -16.63 -15.74 -5.85
CA GLU A 126 -17.73 -16.65 -5.51
C GLU A 126 -19.08 -15.93 -5.35
N LEU A 127 -19.05 -14.70 -4.82
CA LEU A 127 -20.26 -13.88 -4.70
C LEU A 127 -20.75 -13.36 -6.07
N GLY A 128 -19.97 -13.53 -7.14
CA GLY A 128 -20.33 -13.06 -8.48
C GLY A 128 -20.43 -11.54 -8.59
N GLU A 129 -19.84 -10.80 -7.65
CA GLU A 129 -20.00 -9.36 -7.56
C GLU A 129 -19.16 -8.63 -8.61
N GLN A 130 -19.84 -8.01 -9.59
CA GLN A 130 -19.25 -7.02 -10.49
C GLN A 130 -19.19 -5.62 -9.85
N ASN A 131 -19.01 -5.55 -8.53
CA ASN A 131 -19.05 -4.31 -7.76
C ASN A 131 -17.79 -3.46 -7.96
N GLU A 132 -17.94 -2.14 -7.89
CA GLU A 132 -16.83 -1.17 -7.92
C GLU A 132 -15.80 -1.46 -6.82
N ILE A 133 -16.26 -1.93 -5.66
CA ILE A 133 -15.42 -2.35 -4.52
C ILE A 133 -14.42 -3.42 -4.96
N TYR A 134 -14.88 -4.43 -5.73
CA TYR A 134 -14.02 -5.51 -6.19
C TYR A 134 -13.02 -5.02 -7.25
N SER A 135 -13.42 -4.09 -8.12
CA SER A 135 -12.50 -3.44 -9.09
C SER A 135 -11.38 -2.68 -8.37
N HIS A 136 -11.73 -1.86 -7.39
CA HIS A 136 -10.75 -1.14 -6.57
C HIS A 136 -9.85 -2.08 -5.76
N LEU A 137 -10.39 -3.18 -5.27
CA LEU A 137 -9.62 -4.20 -4.56
C LEU A 137 -8.54 -4.81 -5.48
N LEU A 138 -8.90 -5.22 -6.70
CA LEU A 138 -7.94 -5.75 -7.69
C LEU A 138 -6.82 -4.74 -7.97
N ASP A 139 -7.17 -3.48 -8.21
CA ASP A 139 -6.20 -2.41 -8.46
C ASP A 139 -5.21 -2.22 -7.29
N ASN A 140 -5.74 -2.17 -6.06
CA ASN A 140 -4.94 -1.95 -4.87
C ASN A 140 -4.05 -3.17 -4.56
N CYS A 141 -4.57 -4.39 -4.70
CA CYS A 141 -3.82 -5.62 -4.50
C CYS A 141 -2.70 -5.77 -5.54
N ALA A 142 -2.99 -5.54 -6.83
CA ALA A 142 -1.97 -5.57 -7.87
C ALA A 142 -0.89 -4.50 -7.67
N GLY A 143 -1.31 -3.28 -7.31
CA GLY A 143 -0.39 -2.19 -7.00
C GLY A 143 0.55 -2.51 -5.83
N PHE A 144 0.00 -3.07 -4.76
CA PHE A 144 0.75 -3.53 -3.60
C PHE A 144 1.75 -4.64 -3.95
N LEU A 145 1.29 -5.71 -4.63
CA LEU A 145 2.14 -6.84 -5.00
C LEU A 145 3.31 -6.40 -5.89
N LEU A 146 3.07 -5.48 -6.83
CA LEU A 146 4.14 -4.89 -7.65
C LEU A 146 5.19 -4.12 -6.84
N GLN A 147 4.77 -3.42 -5.79
CA GLN A 147 5.70 -2.71 -4.91
C GLN A 147 6.52 -3.67 -4.06
N GLN A 148 5.98 -4.85 -3.74
CA GLN A 148 6.67 -5.86 -2.94
C GLN A 148 7.51 -6.85 -3.78
N GLY A 149 7.54 -6.70 -5.11
CA GLY A 149 8.30 -7.57 -6.01
C GLY A 149 7.58 -8.85 -6.46
N GLU A 150 6.30 -9.00 -6.13
CA GLU A 150 5.45 -10.13 -6.55
C GLU A 150 4.83 -9.87 -7.92
N ALA A 151 5.68 -9.63 -8.92
CA ALA A 151 5.27 -9.13 -10.23
C ALA A 151 4.40 -10.13 -11.01
N LYS A 152 4.61 -11.43 -10.85
CA LYS A 152 3.84 -12.48 -11.52
C LYS A 152 2.38 -12.48 -11.07
N LEU A 153 2.15 -12.57 -9.76
CA LEU A 153 0.81 -12.53 -9.17
C LEU A 153 0.09 -11.22 -9.50
N ALA A 154 0.82 -10.09 -9.46
CA ALA A 154 0.23 -8.82 -9.84
C ALA A 154 -0.18 -8.78 -11.33
N ALA A 155 0.61 -9.36 -12.23
CA ALA A 155 0.25 -9.45 -13.64
C ALA A 155 -1.03 -10.28 -13.84
N GLU A 156 -1.17 -11.42 -13.14
CA GLU A 156 -2.37 -12.26 -13.20
C GLU A 156 -3.63 -11.50 -12.74
N ILE A 157 -3.53 -10.75 -11.64
CA ILE A 157 -4.65 -9.90 -11.15
C ILE A 157 -5.02 -8.82 -12.17
N LEU A 158 -4.04 -8.17 -12.78
CA LEU A 158 -4.26 -7.12 -13.79
C LEU A 158 -4.85 -7.69 -15.08
N GLU A 159 -4.41 -8.86 -15.54
CA GLU A 159 -5.00 -9.57 -16.69
C GLU A 159 -6.48 -9.90 -16.42
N LYS A 160 -6.80 -10.43 -15.23
CA LYS A 160 -8.18 -10.68 -14.81
C LYS A 160 -9.02 -9.41 -14.85
N GLN A 161 -8.51 -8.29 -14.32
CA GLN A 161 -9.24 -7.02 -14.33
C GLN A 161 -9.46 -6.49 -15.75
N LEU A 162 -8.46 -6.61 -16.62
CA LEU A 162 -8.56 -6.18 -18.02
C LEU A 162 -9.60 -7.01 -18.79
N ALA A 163 -9.62 -8.33 -18.62
CA ALA A 163 -10.62 -9.20 -19.22
C ALA A 163 -12.06 -8.85 -18.78
N ARG A 164 -12.24 -8.46 -17.52
CA ARG A 164 -13.55 -8.00 -16.99
C ARG A 164 -14.00 -6.67 -17.58
N LEU A 165 -13.08 -5.75 -17.86
CA LEU A 165 -13.42 -4.49 -18.51
C LEU A 165 -13.79 -4.69 -19.98
N GLU A 166 -13.17 -5.66 -20.65
CA GLU A 166 -13.49 -6.00 -22.04
C GLU A 166 -14.86 -6.67 -22.20
N SER A 167 -15.32 -7.42 -21.19
CA SER A 167 -16.66 -8.02 -21.20
C SER A 167 -17.79 -7.02 -20.91
N ASN A 168 -17.50 -5.90 -20.23
CA ASN A 168 -18.47 -4.86 -19.88
C ASN A 168 -18.55 -3.77 -20.97
N VAL A 169 -19.24 -4.09 -22.08
CA VAL A 169 -19.35 -3.27 -23.31
C VAL A 169 -20.08 -1.92 -23.13
N SER A 170 -20.76 -1.70 -22.00
CA SER A 170 -21.70 -0.56 -21.86
C SER A 170 -21.07 0.81 -21.54
N GLN A 171 -19.75 0.92 -21.33
CA GLN A 171 -19.09 2.17 -20.86
C GLN A 171 -17.76 2.50 -21.58
N GLU A 172 -17.72 2.39 -22.91
CA GLU A 172 -16.50 2.48 -23.74
C GLU A 172 -15.59 3.70 -23.48
N LYS A 173 -16.15 4.90 -23.26
CA LYS A 173 -15.33 6.13 -23.15
C LYS A 173 -14.58 6.26 -21.82
N GLN A 174 -15.22 5.98 -20.68
CA GLN A 174 -14.55 5.97 -19.37
C GLN A 174 -13.63 4.76 -19.20
N ASN A 175 -14.00 3.62 -19.79
CA ASN A 175 -13.18 2.41 -19.80
C ASN A 175 -11.85 2.60 -20.53
N SER A 176 -11.75 3.53 -21.48
CA SER A 176 -10.51 3.72 -22.28
C SER A 176 -9.30 4.17 -21.43
N LEU A 177 -9.48 5.15 -20.54
CA LEU A 177 -8.40 5.64 -19.67
C LEU A 177 -8.02 4.61 -18.60
N ILE A 178 -9.01 3.97 -17.99
CA ILE A 178 -8.78 2.91 -16.98
C ILE A 178 -8.02 1.75 -17.63
N LYS A 179 -8.43 1.33 -18.83
CA LYS A 179 -7.73 0.31 -19.61
C LYS A 179 -6.28 0.70 -19.91
N GLN A 180 -6.01 1.93 -20.33
CA GLN A 180 -4.63 2.40 -20.56
C GLN A 180 -3.79 2.35 -19.28
N VAL A 181 -4.34 2.75 -18.13
CA VAL A 181 -3.64 2.67 -16.83
C VAL A 181 -3.34 1.22 -16.45
N LEU A 182 -4.29 0.30 -16.64
CA LEU A 182 -4.10 -1.12 -16.36
C LEU A 182 -3.04 -1.74 -17.26
N VAL A 183 -3.09 -1.48 -18.56
CA VAL A 183 -2.09 -1.94 -19.53
C VAL A 183 -0.70 -1.42 -19.15
N ALA A 184 -0.57 -0.14 -18.78
CA ALA A 184 0.72 0.42 -18.35
C ALA A 184 1.26 -0.26 -17.08
N ARG A 185 0.40 -0.59 -16.11
CA ARG A 185 0.79 -1.38 -14.92
C ARG A 185 1.18 -2.81 -15.29
N LEU A 186 0.51 -3.42 -16.26
CA LEU A 186 0.82 -4.75 -16.79
C LEU A 186 2.18 -4.77 -17.47
N VAL A 187 2.49 -3.77 -18.29
CA VAL A 187 3.83 -3.60 -18.88
C VAL A 187 4.87 -3.48 -17.78
N ARG A 188 4.62 -2.70 -16.73
CA ARG A 188 5.52 -2.59 -15.57
C ARG A 188 5.70 -3.93 -14.85
N ALA A 189 4.64 -4.72 -14.71
CA ALA A 189 4.69 -6.04 -14.11
C ALA A 189 5.56 -6.99 -14.94
N TYR A 190 5.26 -7.14 -16.22
CA TYR A 190 6.02 -8.00 -17.13
C TYR A 190 7.47 -7.55 -17.27
N ALA A 191 7.77 -6.26 -17.26
CA ALA A 191 9.15 -5.79 -17.34
C ALA A 191 10.05 -6.34 -16.21
N GLN A 192 9.48 -6.77 -15.08
CA GLN A 192 10.24 -7.36 -13.97
C GLN A 192 10.55 -8.85 -14.15
N PHE A 193 9.84 -9.59 -15.02
CA PHE A 193 10.01 -11.05 -15.14
C PHE A 193 9.87 -11.65 -16.55
N ASP A 194 9.24 -10.95 -17.49
CA ASP A 194 8.94 -11.37 -18.87
C ASP A 194 8.99 -10.17 -19.83
N ARG A 195 10.21 -9.84 -20.28
CA ARG A 195 10.46 -8.75 -21.22
C ARG A 195 9.69 -8.87 -22.55
N PRO A 196 9.65 -10.02 -23.25
CA PRO A 196 8.94 -10.10 -24.53
C PRO A 196 7.43 -9.88 -24.36
N LYS A 197 6.82 -10.38 -23.28
CA LYS A 197 5.40 -10.12 -23.00
C LYS A 197 5.15 -8.64 -22.65
N ALA A 198 6.10 -7.99 -21.96
CA ALA A 198 6.04 -6.54 -21.72
C ALA A 198 6.02 -5.73 -23.03
N GLU A 199 6.89 -6.07 -23.98
CA GLU A 199 6.98 -5.39 -25.28
C GLU A 199 5.70 -5.60 -26.11
N GLN A 200 5.14 -6.82 -26.11
CA GLN A 200 3.86 -7.10 -26.77
C GLN A 200 2.71 -6.31 -26.15
N THR A 201 2.64 -6.27 -24.82
CA THR A 201 1.60 -5.54 -24.09
C THR A 201 1.73 -4.03 -24.31
N CYS A 202 2.95 -3.52 -24.39
CA CYS A 202 3.23 -2.10 -24.64
C CYS A 202 2.64 -1.61 -25.98
N LYS A 203 2.64 -2.46 -27.03
CA LYS A 203 2.06 -2.12 -28.34
C LYS A 203 0.56 -1.84 -28.29
N SER A 204 -0.14 -2.29 -27.25
CA SER A 204 -1.57 -2.03 -27.06
C SER A 204 -1.87 -0.66 -26.42
N LEU A 205 -0.84 0.03 -25.91
CA LEU A 205 -0.98 1.40 -25.39
C LEU A 205 -1.14 2.38 -26.56
N GLN A 206 -2.15 3.23 -26.49
CA GLN A 206 -2.30 4.34 -27.41
C GLN A 206 -1.44 5.51 -26.92
N ALA A 207 -0.54 5.99 -27.78
CA ALA A 207 0.22 7.21 -27.48
C ALA A 207 -0.75 8.39 -27.41
N LYS A 208 -0.72 9.11 -26.28
CA LYS A 208 -1.60 10.27 -26.06
C LYS A 208 -1.24 11.45 -26.96
N GLU A 209 0.06 11.60 -27.25
CA GLU A 209 0.69 12.60 -28.11
C GLU A 209 1.91 11.97 -28.77
N SER A 210 2.22 12.37 -30.01
CA SER A 210 3.52 12.05 -30.61
C SER A 210 4.61 12.78 -29.83
N LEU A 211 5.53 12.03 -29.23
CA LEU A 211 6.71 12.60 -28.57
C LEU A 211 7.44 13.53 -29.55
N SER A 212 7.73 14.75 -29.13
CA SER A 212 8.60 15.62 -29.92
C SER A 212 10.05 15.12 -29.83
N GLU A 213 10.89 15.46 -30.81
CA GLU A 213 12.31 15.10 -30.80
C GLU A 213 13.02 15.61 -29.53
N ALA A 214 12.60 16.78 -29.02
CA ALA A 214 13.08 17.32 -27.75
C ALA A 214 12.70 16.46 -26.53
N ASP A 215 11.52 15.82 -26.54
CA ASP A 215 11.10 14.91 -25.47
C ASP A 215 11.93 13.61 -25.50
N VAL A 216 12.28 13.14 -26.70
CA VAL A 216 13.14 11.97 -26.90
C VAL A 216 14.55 12.25 -26.38
N ASP A 217 15.15 13.38 -26.78
CA ASP A 217 16.47 13.80 -26.28
C ASP A 217 16.48 13.96 -24.74
N THR A 218 15.39 14.48 -24.18
CA THR A 218 15.24 14.64 -22.72
C THR A 218 15.12 13.27 -22.02
N LEU A 219 14.40 12.32 -22.61
CA LEU A 219 14.31 10.95 -22.10
C LEU A 219 15.65 10.22 -22.18
N GLU A 220 16.38 10.36 -23.29
CA GLU A 220 17.70 9.77 -23.47
C GLU A 220 18.71 10.33 -22.47
N THR A 221 18.73 11.65 -22.28
CA THR A 221 19.59 12.29 -21.27
C THR A 221 19.19 11.90 -19.85
N THR A 222 17.90 11.76 -19.56
CA THR A 222 17.40 11.26 -18.26
C THR A 222 17.79 9.80 -18.01
N PHE A 223 17.79 8.98 -19.05
CA PHE A 223 18.21 7.59 -18.99
C PHE A 223 19.73 7.46 -18.80
N LEU A 224 20.52 8.21 -19.57
CA LEU A 224 21.99 8.20 -19.54
C LEU A 224 22.55 8.76 -18.24
N TYR A 225 21.98 9.85 -17.72
CA TYR A 225 22.53 10.58 -16.58
C TYR A 225 21.71 10.44 -15.29
N GLY A 226 20.57 9.73 -15.34
CA GLY A 226 19.64 9.55 -14.22
C GLY A 226 18.87 10.83 -13.85
N ALA A 227 17.61 10.71 -13.44
CA ALA A 227 16.71 11.83 -13.13
C ALA A 227 17.22 12.85 -12.08
N LYS A 228 18.26 12.52 -11.31
CA LYS A 228 18.88 13.42 -10.33
C LYS A 228 19.90 14.39 -10.95
N SER A 229 20.36 14.17 -12.18
CA SER A 229 21.35 15.03 -12.86
C SER A 229 20.73 16.20 -13.62
N LEU A 230 19.47 16.09 -14.06
CA LEU A 230 18.78 17.16 -14.82
C LEU A 230 18.59 18.45 -14.03
N LYS A 231 18.58 18.42 -12.69
CA LYS A 231 18.53 19.66 -11.89
C LYS A 231 19.79 20.53 -12.03
N ARG A 232 20.88 20.00 -12.61
CA ARG A 232 22.13 20.75 -12.84
C ARG A 232 22.30 21.23 -14.29
N LEU A 233 21.47 20.79 -15.23
CA LEU A 233 21.58 21.16 -16.64
C LEU A 233 20.28 21.86 -17.07
N GLY A 234 20.30 23.19 -17.12
CA GLY A 234 19.27 23.96 -17.81
C GLY A 234 18.33 24.80 -16.92
N LYS A 235 18.85 25.90 -16.37
CA LYS A 235 18.07 27.15 -16.44
C LYS A 235 18.32 27.69 -17.86
N PRO A 236 17.30 27.87 -18.71
CA PRO A 236 17.47 28.66 -19.91
C PRO A 236 17.79 30.10 -19.48
N SER A 237 18.93 30.59 -19.93
CA SER A 237 19.32 31.99 -19.84
C SER A 237 18.26 32.84 -20.55
N GLU A 238 17.59 33.71 -19.81
CA GLU A 238 16.86 34.83 -20.39
C GLU A 238 17.82 35.70 -21.23
N PRO A 239 17.38 36.20 -22.39
CA PRO A 239 18.21 37.05 -23.23
C PRO A 239 18.49 38.37 -22.49
N THR A 240 19.78 38.71 -22.43
CA THR A 240 20.32 40.00 -21.99
C THR A 240 19.70 41.15 -22.79
N ASP A 241 18.92 42.00 -22.12
CA ASP A 241 18.68 43.36 -22.56
C ASP A 241 19.72 44.30 -21.93
N ILE A 242 20.44 44.97 -22.81
CA ILE A 242 21.49 45.92 -22.52
C ILE A 242 20.81 47.24 -22.12
N SER A 243 20.89 47.64 -20.86
CA SER A 243 21.01 49.06 -20.54
C SER A 243 21.89 49.28 -19.32
N ASP A 244 22.91 50.08 -19.59
CA ASP A 244 24.02 50.46 -18.74
C ASP A 244 23.58 51.47 -17.67
N LYS A 245 23.93 51.22 -16.40
CA LYS A 245 24.65 52.18 -15.54
C LYS A 245 24.82 51.65 -14.11
N GLY A 246 26.09 51.46 -13.73
CA GLY A 246 26.59 52.10 -12.52
C GLY A 246 27.08 51.23 -11.36
N LYS A 247 28.42 51.06 -11.35
CA LYS A 247 29.30 51.06 -10.16
C LYS A 247 29.53 49.73 -9.43
N SER A 248 30.50 48.99 -9.96
CA SER A 248 31.75 48.60 -9.31
C SER A 248 31.89 48.89 -7.80
N LYS A 249 32.07 47.84 -7.00
CA LYS A 249 33.29 47.65 -6.19
C LYS A 249 33.41 46.25 -5.61
N ARG A 250 34.37 45.52 -6.19
CA ARG A 250 35.10 44.40 -5.61
C ARG A 250 35.86 44.89 -4.37
N ASN A 251 35.67 44.28 -3.19
CA ASN A 251 36.77 43.75 -2.36
C ASN A 251 36.42 43.50 -0.87
N GLN A 252 36.99 42.38 -0.41
CA GLN A 252 37.65 42.17 0.89
C GLN A 252 36.86 41.63 2.09
N ILE A 253 37.04 40.31 2.25
CA ILE A 253 37.35 39.64 3.52
C ILE A 253 38.41 40.44 4.31
N LYS A 254 38.07 40.80 5.55
CA LYS A 254 38.96 40.94 6.74
C LYS A 254 38.04 40.82 7.97
N LYS A 255 38.12 39.73 8.76
CA LYS A 255 38.89 39.63 10.01
C LYS A 255 38.85 40.90 10.88
N ASN A 256 38.11 40.84 11.99
CA ASN A 256 38.57 41.06 13.39
C ASN A 256 37.38 41.44 14.31
N ILE A 257 37.03 40.64 15.33
CA ILE A 257 37.54 40.59 16.72
C ILE A 257 36.75 41.51 17.68
N SER A 258 36.54 40.96 18.89
CA SER A 258 36.39 41.61 20.21
C SER A 258 34.95 41.93 20.67
N LYS A 259 34.58 41.68 21.92
CA LYS A 259 35.32 41.35 23.15
C LYS A 259 34.60 40.26 23.94
#